data_AF-A0A497AWP4-F1
#
_entry.id   AF-A0A497AWP4-F1
#
_cell.length_a   1.000
_cell.length_b   1.000
_cell.length_c   1.000
_cell.angle_alpha   90.00
_cell.angle_beta   90.00
_cell.angle_gamma   90.00
#
_symmetry.space_group_name_H-M   'P 1'
#
loop_
_entity.id
_entity.type
_entity.pdbx_description
1 polymer ?
#
loop_
_entity_poly.entity_id
_entity_poly.type
_entity_poly.pdbx_seq_one_letter_code
_entity_poly.pdbx_strand_id
1 'polypeptide(L)'
;MVLDAVLEELRARNTYKAEVYAPYYMISWAIHLFNLHNQKSKIYWEGSRLPSLRLHLLFVAPPGFMKTYYLEQMLRGKYCILGNTVPKTFEAVMTEAGLIGTISSMEGSIWVESGVAKDYATGIVGVDEFSAITQMLKTTHSGQLDVQLLSVLDSGWAYKRLAHGKLEYQTQFTLWAGVQPARYDLTSGLGRRLCFLLFLPTPKEADELLVAWAGARGIRPNVEQIEELWRKLKQVKQEIQSVETIEFDPGLLQEYRSLGIFPYEGSLYDRIILGYHLLRNPGKRVYVTLDDKEVKRLVHREVAWRRQISVGSEYKQVMQILVELGGKASRSVLMQNCMMLGWDIEKFVQVLTTMQRLKLVRFDNQEVELV
;
A
#
# COMPACT_ATOMS: atom_id res chain seq x y z
N MET A 1 -21.75 -7.02 -4.27
CA MET A 1 -20.83 -7.05 -3.10
C MET A 1 -20.50 -5.62 -2.67
N VAL A 2 -20.02 -5.39 -1.45
CA VAL A 2 -19.64 -4.02 -1.02
C VAL A 2 -18.53 -3.42 -1.89
N LEU A 3 -17.62 -4.28 -2.38
CA LEU A 3 -16.57 -3.89 -3.32
C LEU A 3 -17.14 -3.32 -4.63
N ASP A 4 -18.22 -3.91 -5.15
CA ASP A 4 -18.85 -3.42 -6.39
C ASP A 4 -19.43 -2.02 -6.18
N ALA A 5 -20.07 -1.77 -5.03
CA ALA A 5 -20.60 -0.44 -4.70
C ALA A 5 -19.49 0.61 -4.55
N VAL A 6 -18.32 0.22 -4.01
CA VAL A 6 -17.13 1.09 -3.97
C VAL A 6 -16.63 1.38 -5.38
N LEU A 7 -16.53 0.36 -6.24
CA LEU A 7 -16.07 0.52 -7.61
C LEU A 7 -17.04 1.36 -8.44
N GLU A 8 -18.35 1.18 -8.27
CA GLU A 8 -19.38 2.01 -8.89
C GLU A 8 -19.26 3.48 -8.48
N GLU A 9 -19.07 3.75 -7.19
CA GLU A 9 -18.86 5.11 -6.68
C GLU A 9 -17.58 5.74 -7.26
N LEU A 10 -16.47 5.00 -7.28
CA LEU A 10 -15.21 5.49 -7.84
C LEU A 10 -15.28 5.70 -9.37
N ARG A 11 -15.98 4.82 -10.10
CA ARG A 11 -16.25 5.01 -11.54
C ARG A 11 -17.13 6.23 -11.78
N ALA A 12 -18.15 6.47 -10.95
CA ALA A 12 -18.98 7.66 -11.03
C ALA A 12 -18.19 8.96 -10.79
N ARG A 13 -17.10 8.90 -10.01
CA ARG A 13 -16.14 9.99 -9.80
C ARG A 13 -15.08 10.10 -10.91
N ASN A 14 -15.16 9.27 -11.93
CA ASN A 14 -14.16 9.12 -12.99
C ASN A 14 -12.74 8.83 -12.44
N THR A 15 -12.65 8.02 -11.39
CA THR A 15 -11.37 7.65 -10.76
C THR A 15 -10.60 6.70 -11.68
N TYR A 16 -9.45 7.17 -12.19
CA TYR A 16 -8.58 6.38 -13.07
C TYR A 16 -8.07 5.12 -12.37
N LYS A 17 -8.19 3.96 -13.02
CA LYS A 17 -7.75 2.63 -12.52
C LYS A 17 -8.38 2.21 -11.19
N ALA A 18 -9.62 2.60 -10.90
CA ALA A 18 -10.35 2.21 -9.68
C ALA A 18 -10.31 0.69 -9.43
N GLU A 19 -10.54 -0.12 -10.47
CA GLU A 19 -10.54 -1.59 -10.42
C GLU A 19 -9.16 -2.21 -10.14
N VAL A 20 -8.10 -1.42 -10.30
CA VAL A 20 -6.73 -1.87 -10.05
C VAL A 20 -6.38 -1.70 -8.58
N TYR A 21 -6.69 -0.54 -8.00
CA TYR A 21 -6.17 -0.15 -6.68
C TYR A 21 -7.22 -0.23 -5.56
N ALA A 22 -8.48 0.14 -5.82
CA ALA A 22 -9.53 0.15 -4.80
C ALA A 22 -9.74 -1.21 -4.09
N PRO A 23 -9.62 -2.37 -4.79
CA PRO A 23 -9.72 -3.67 -4.11
C PRO A 23 -8.73 -3.83 -2.96
N TYR A 24 -7.48 -3.39 -3.10
CA TYR A 24 -6.47 -3.52 -2.04
C TYR A 24 -6.75 -2.62 -0.84
N TYR A 25 -7.27 -1.41 -1.06
CA TYR A 25 -7.75 -0.53 0.01
C TYR A 25 -8.91 -1.17 0.78
N MET A 26 -9.88 -1.75 0.06
CA MET A 26 -11.00 -2.43 0.71
C MET A 26 -10.57 -3.71 1.44
N ILE A 27 -9.65 -4.49 0.88
CA ILE A 27 -9.08 -5.69 1.51
C ILE A 27 -8.36 -5.29 2.80
N SER A 28 -7.53 -4.25 2.75
CA SER A 28 -6.84 -3.71 3.92
C SER A 28 -7.82 -3.23 4.99
N TRP A 29 -8.90 -2.55 4.61
CA TRP A 29 -9.96 -2.14 5.53
C TRP A 29 -10.68 -3.33 6.18
N ALA A 30 -11.07 -4.35 5.40
CA ALA A 30 -11.75 -5.53 5.93
C ALA A 30 -10.86 -6.32 6.90
N ILE A 31 -9.59 -6.48 6.53
CA ILE A 31 -8.57 -7.10 7.39
C ILE A 31 -8.31 -6.29 8.64
N HIS A 32 -8.29 -4.96 8.56
CA HIS A 32 -8.14 -4.10 9.74
C HIS A 32 -9.27 -4.34 10.73
N LEU A 33 -10.52 -4.38 10.25
CA LEU A 33 -11.68 -4.67 11.09
C LEU A 33 -11.61 -6.07 11.71
N PHE A 34 -11.25 -7.08 10.91
CA PHE A 34 -11.09 -8.44 11.42
C PHE A 34 -9.91 -8.57 12.38
N ASN A 35 -8.80 -7.85 12.17
CA ASN A 35 -7.68 -7.82 13.09
C ASN A 35 -8.14 -7.31 14.46
N LEU A 36 -8.87 -6.19 14.52
CA LEU A 36 -9.40 -5.68 15.79
C LEU A 36 -10.30 -6.70 16.49
N HIS A 37 -11.15 -7.39 15.74
CA HIS A 37 -12.00 -8.46 16.27
C HIS A 37 -11.17 -9.65 16.76
N ASN A 38 -10.17 -10.08 15.99
CA ASN A 38 -9.28 -11.19 16.36
C ASN A 38 -8.47 -10.87 17.62
N GLN A 39 -7.96 -9.65 17.77
CA GLN A 39 -7.25 -9.22 18.98
C GLN A 39 -8.12 -9.30 20.24
N LYS A 40 -9.43 -9.07 20.09
CA LYS A 40 -10.41 -9.15 21.19
C LYS A 40 -10.88 -10.59 21.45
N SER A 41 -11.23 -11.30 20.39
CA SER A 41 -11.99 -12.55 20.44
C SER A 41 -11.13 -13.80 20.28
N LYS A 42 -9.84 -13.64 19.93
CA LYS A 42 -8.84 -14.72 19.86
C LYS A 42 -9.26 -15.88 18.94
N ILE A 43 -9.67 -15.54 17.72
CA ILE A 43 -10.26 -16.46 16.74
C ILE A 43 -9.20 -17.24 15.97
N TYR A 44 -8.21 -16.53 15.45
CA TYR A 44 -7.18 -17.09 14.58
C TYR A 44 -5.80 -16.98 15.24
N TRP A 45 -5.09 -18.11 15.28
CA TRP A 45 -3.81 -18.30 15.94
C TRP A 45 -2.79 -18.91 14.98
N GLU A 46 -1.54 -18.48 15.09
CA GLU A 46 -0.40 -19.02 14.35
C GLU A 46 0.68 -19.45 15.33
N GLY A 47 1.00 -20.75 15.40
CA GLY A 47 2.06 -21.25 16.27
C GLY A 47 1.92 -20.82 17.73
N SER A 48 0.69 -20.88 18.28
CA SER A 48 0.34 -20.44 19.64
C SER A 48 0.48 -18.93 19.90
N ARG A 49 0.65 -18.11 18.86
CA ARG A 49 0.64 -16.65 18.95
C ARG A 49 -0.61 -16.09 18.29
N LEU A 50 -1.13 -15.00 18.85
CA LEU A 50 -2.15 -14.18 18.19
C LEU A 50 -1.46 -13.23 17.21
N PRO A 51 -1.53 -13.48 15.88
CA PRO A 51 -0.79 -12.68 14.92
C PRO A 51 -1.44 -11.30 14.74
N SER A 52 -0.64 -10.31 14.33
CA SER A 52 -1.20 -9.10 13.74
C SER A 52 -1.57 -9.41 12.30
N LEU A 53 -2.84 -9.22 11.96
CA LEU A 53 -3.36 -9.47 10.62
C LEU A 53 -3.33 -8.22 9.74
N ARG A 54 -2.94 -7.07 10.27
CA ARG A 54 -2.99 -5.78 9.55
C ARG A 54 -2.29 -5.84 8.21
N LEU A 55 -2.93 -5.27 7.20
CA LEU A 55 -2.40 -5.18 5.84
C LEU A 55 -2.09 -3.73 5.54
N HIS A 56 -0.83 -3.35 5.73
CA HIS A 56 -0.36 -2.00 5.42
C HIS A 56 -0.20 -1.81 3.92
N LEU A 57 -0.56 -0.64 3.40
CA LEU A 57 -0.49 -0.35 1.97
C LEU A 57 0.62 0.66 1.69
N LEU A 58 1.37 0.44 0.62
CA LEU A 58 2.37 1.36 0.12
C LEU A 58 2.17 1.61 -1.38
N PHE A 59 1.68 2.80 -1.71
CA PHE A 59 1.47 3.23 -3.08
C PHE A 59 2.75 3.84 -3.65
N VAL A 60 3.39 3.14 -4.58
CA VAL A 60 4.58 3.56 -5.30
C VAL A 60 4.17 4.14 -6.65
N ALA A 61 4.33 5.46 -6.82
CA ALA A 61 4.09 6.13 -8.10
C ALA A 61 4.83 7.48 -8.17
N PRO A 62 5.17 8.01 -9.36
CA PRO A 62 5.80 9.32 -9.48
C PRO A 62 4.95 10.46 -8.87
N PRO A 63 5.54 11.61 -8.51
CA PRO A 63 4.79 12.80 -8.12
C PRO A 63 3.76 13.20 -9.18
N GLY A 64 2.57 13.64 -8.75
CA GLY A 64 1.47 14.00 -9.66
C GLY A 64 0.62 12.82 -10.16
N PHE A 65 1.01 11.57 -9.89
CA PHE A 65 0.27 10.39 -10.35
C PHE A 65 -0.53 9.73 -9.21
N MET A 66 -1.72 10.29 -8.94
CA MET A 66 -2.87 9.75 -8.19
C MET A 66 -2.68 9.21 -6.75
N LYS A 67 -1.47 9.13 -6.17
CA LYS A 67 -1.25 8.63 -4.79
C LYS A 67 -2.10 9.36 -3.75
N THR A 68 -1.90 10.67 -3.66
CA THR A 68 -2.66 11.57 -2.78
C THR A 68 -4.14 11.48 -3.07
N TYR A 69 -4.52 11.48 -4.36
CA TYR A 69 -5.92 11.39 -4.78
C TYR A 69 -6.60 10.14 -4.22
N TYR A 70 -5.99 8.96 -4.35
CA TYR A 70 -6.55 7.72 -3.78
C TYR A 70 -6.65 7.75 -2.26
N LEU A 71 -5.61 8.20 -1.57
CA LEU A 71 -5.64 8.34 -0.11
C LEU A 71 -6.77 9.27 0.33
N GLU A 72 -6.97 10.39 -0.36
CA GLU A 72 -8.05 11.32 -0.08
C GLU A 72 -9.43 10.72 -0.39
N GLN A 73 -9.63 10.12 -1.57
CA GLN A 73 -10.91 9.48 -1.92
C GLN A 73 -11.32 8.45 -0.87
N MET A 74 -10.37 7.69 -0.33
CA MET A 74 -10.66 6.65 0.64
C MET A 74 -10.80 7.19 2.08
N LEU A 75 -9.95 8.13 2.51
CA LEU A 75 -9.82 8.53 3.93
C LEU A 75 -10.29 9.95 4.26
N ARG A 76 -10.25 10.90 3.32
CA ARG A 76 -10.33 12.33 3.63
C ARG A 76 -11.51 13.02 2.97
N GLY A 77 -12.17 13.89 3.72
CA GLY A 77 -13.28 14.71 3.23
C GLY A 77 -14.65 14.12 3.51
N LYS A 78 -15.68 14.97 3.34
CA LYS A 78 -17.08 14.67 3.71
C LYS A 78 -17.64 13.43 3.01
N TYR A 79 -17.24 13.21 1.76
CA TYR A 79 -17.75 12.14 0.91
C TYR A 79 -16.69 11.06 0.61
N CYS A 80 -15.70 10.88 1.48
CA CYS A 80 -14.74 9.78 1.33
C CYS A 80 -15.44 8.41 1.40
N ILE A 81 -14.88 7.42 0.71
CA ILE A 81 -15.44 6.08 0.59
C ILE A 81 -15.67 5.45 1.96
N LEU A 82 -14.68 5.51 2.86
CA LEU A 82 -14.81 4.87 4.16
C LEU A 82 -15.76 5.60 5.12
N GLY A 83 -16.12 6.86 4.86
CA GLY A 83 -16.99 7.64 5.75
C GLY A 83 -16.59 7.48 7.22
N ASN A 84 -17.55 7.33 8.13
CA ASN A 84 -17.27 7.11 9.55
C ASN A 84 -17.25 5.62 9.96
N THR A 85 -16.86 4.72 9.06
CA THR A 85 -16.87 3.27 9.33
C THR A 85 -15.70 2.82 10.22
N VAL A 86 -14.60 3.58 10.22
CA VAL A 86 -13.38 3.35 11.00
C VAL A 86 -12.77 4.69 11.42
N PRO A 87 -12.15 4.80 12.63
CA PRO A 87 -11.32 5.95 12.96
C PRO A 87 -10.22 6.11 11.91
N LYS A 88 -9.97 7.34 11.47
CA LYS A 88 -9.01 7.60 10.40
C LYS A 88 -8.44 9.01 10.46
N THR A 89 -7.20 9.14 10.04
CA THR A 89 -6.54 10.44 9.81
C THR A 89 -5.75 10.40 8.51
N PHE A 90 -5.38 11.59 8.04
CA PHE A 90 -4.52 11.80 6.90
C PHE A 90 -3.47 12.85 7.26
N GLU A 91 -2.20 12.48 7.13
CA GLU A 91 -1.07 13.38 7.33
C GLU A 91 -0.32 13.58 6.01
N ALA A 92 0.04 14.82 5.69
CA ALA A 92 0.81 15.09 4.47
C ALA A 92 2.24 14.54 4.59
N VAL A 93 2.88 14.78 5.74
CA VAL A 93 4.24 14.33 6.07
C VAL A 93 4.25 13.80 7.49
N MET A 94 4.92 12.68 7.71
CA MET A 94 5.03 12.04 9.03
C MET A 94 6.49 11.83 9.42
N THR A 95 6.86 12.30 10.62
CA THR A 95 8.14 11.97 11.27
C THR A 95 7.97 10.84 12.29
N GLU A 96 9.07 10.24 12.74
CA GLU A 96 9.02 9.21 13.79
C GLU A 96 8.40 9.76 15.09
N ALA A 97 8.73 11.00 15.49
CA ALA A 97 8.13 11.64 16.67
C ALA A 97 6.62 11.88 16.49
N GLY A 98 6.18 12.31 15.30
CA GLY A 98 4.76 12.44 15.00
C GLY A 98 4.01 11.10 15.02
N LEU A 99 4.66 10.01 14.60
CA LEU A 99 4.05 8.68 14.62
C LEU A 99 3.99 8.09 16.03
N ILE A 100 5.13 8.05 16.72
CA ILE A 100 5.31 7.31 17.98
C ILE A 100 4.97 8.17 19.20
N GLY A 101 5.23 9.46 19.12
CA GLY A 101 5.20 10.40 20.23
C GLY A 101 6.60 10.76 20.73
N THR A 102 6.64 11.74 21.64
CA THR A 102 7.86 12.22 22.29
C THR A 102 7.62 12.56 23.75
N ILE A 103 8.71 12.67 24.51
CA ILE A 103 8.71 13.14 25.90
C ILE A 103 9.69 14.30 25.96
N SER A 104 9.20 15.47 26.31
CA SER A 104 9.98 16.69 26.49
C SER A 104 9.94 17.13 27.96
N SER A 105 10.93 17.92 28.37
CA SER A 105 10.96 18.57 29.69
C SER A 105 10.92 20.08 29.46
N MET A 106 9.86 20.74 29.93
CA MET A 106 9.76 22.21 29.93
C MET A 106 9.56 22.66 31.38
N GLU A 107 10.40 23.60 31.83
CA GLU A 107 10.32 24.20 33.18
C GLU A 107 10.29 23.18 34.33
N GLY A 108 11.06 22.08 34.20
CA GLY A 108 11.13 21.02 35.21
C GLY A 108 9.94 20.06 35.23
N SER A 109 8.94 20.26 34.36
CA SER A 109 7.80 19.36 34.17
C SER A 109 7.98 18.49 32.94
N ILE A 110 7.70 17.19 33.08
CA ILE A 110 7.77 16.21 31.99
C ILE A 110 6.45 16.25 31.21
N TRP A 111 6.53 16.52 29.92
CA TRP A 111 5.39 16.54 29.00
C TRP A 111 5.47 15.34 28.06
N VAL A 112 4.36 14.60 27.96
CA VAL A 112 4.23 13.44 27.09
C VAL A 112 3.31 13.79 25.92
N GLU A 113 3.87 13.87 24.73
CA GLU A 113 3.13 14.08 23.49
C GLU A 113 2.88 12.71 22.84
N SER A 114 1.60 12.35 22.70
CA SER A 114 1.22 11.11 22.03
C SER A 114 1.36 11.28 20.52
N GLY A 115 1.86 10.23 19.86
CA GLY A 115 1.91 10.18 18.40
C GLY A 115 0.64 9.59 17.80
N VAL A 116 0.49 9.76 16.48
CA VAL A 116 -0.67 9.31 15.71
C VAL A 116 -0.94 7.81 15.87
N ALA A 117 0.10 6.98 16.05
CA ALA A 117 -0.07 5.55 16.26
C ALA A 117 -0.83 5.22 17.55
N LYS A 118 -0.72 6.07 18.59
CA LYS A 118 -1.46 5.94 19.84
C LYS A 118 -2.85 6.55 19.72
N ASP A 119 -2.94 7.76 19.16
CA ASP A 119 -4.20 8.49 19.05
C ASP A 119 -5.22 7.77 18.15
N TYR A 120 -4.72 7.11 17.10
CA TYR A 120 -5.49 6.31 16.17
C TYR A 120 -5.21 4.81 16.34
N ALA A 121 -5.05 4.34 17.57
CA ALA A 121 -4.65 2.95 17.85
C ALA A 121 -5.58 1.86 17.28
N THR A 122 -6.81 2.20 16.91
CA THR A 122 -7.77 1.29 16.27
C THR A 122 -8.18 1.75 14.87
N GLY A 123 -7.45 2.71 14.30
CA GLY A 123 -7.79 3.40 13.07
C GLY A 123 -6.91 3.06 11.87
N ILE A 124 -7.19 3.74 10.76
CA ILE A 124 -6.36 3.73 9.55
C ILE A 124 -5.68 5.09 9.41
N VAL A 125 -4.36 5.08 9.25
CA VAL A 125 -3.55 6.30 9.14
C VAL A 125 -3.05 6.42 7.71
N GLY A 126 -3.54 7.44 7.00
CA GLY A 126 -3.06 7.82 5.69
C GLY A 126 -1.85 8.75 5.78
N VAL A 127 -0.80 8.48 5.03
CA VAL A 127 0.38 9.37 4.93
C VAL A 127 0.76 9.55 3.47
N ASP A 128 0.70 10.77 2.94
CA ASP A 128 1.00 10.99 1.52
C ASP A 128 2.48 10.80 1.18
N GLU A 129 3.37 11.41 1.98
CA GLU A 129 4.82 11.24 1.86
C GLU A 129 5.40 10.80 3.21
N PHE A 130 5.64 9.50 3.34
CA PHE A 130 6.24 8.97 4.57
C PHE A 130 7.76 8.84 4.43
N SER A 131 8.46 9.95 4.67
CA SER A 131 9.92 10.06 4.53
C SER A 131 10.69 9.00 5.33
N ALA A 132 10.22 8.64 6.54
CA ALA A 132 10.87 7.60 7.35
C ALA A 132 10.82 6.22 6.68
N ILE A 133 9.69 5.84 6.06
CA ILE A 133 9.60 4.60 5.27
C ILE A 133 10.50 4.66 4.05
N THR A 134 10.48 5.78 3.33
CA THR A 134 11.31 5.95 2.13
C THR A 134 12.80 5.81 2.45
N GLN A 135 13.26 6.37 3.58
CA GLN A 135 14.64 6.22 4.04
C GLN A 135 14.95 4.77 4.41
N MET A 136 14.10 4.14 5.23
CA MET A 136 14.27 2.74 5.66
C MET A 136 14.29 1.74 4.51
N LEU A 137 13.50 1.96 3.47
CA LEU A 137 13.48 1.09 2.30
C LEU A 137 14.70 1.30 1.38
N LYS A 138 15.42 2.42 1.52
CA LYS A 138 16.63 2.74 0.74
C LYS A 138 17.92 2.31 1.46
N THR A 139 17.94 2.22 2.79
CA THR A 139 19.12 1.85 3.57
C THR A 139 19.30 0.34 3.70
N THR A 140 20.44 -0.18 3.25
CA THR A 140 20.83 -1.62 3.39
C THR A 140 21.39 -1.94 4.78
N HIS A 141 21.76 -0.92 5.58
CA HIS A 141 22.35 -1.07 6.91
C HIS A 141 21.58 -0.27 7.97
N SER A 142 21.27 -0.97 9.06
CA SER A 142 20.44 -0.63 10.21
C SER A 142 20.69 0.75 10.86
N GLY A 143 19.71 1.64 10.78
CA GLY A 143 19.54 2.76 11.72
C GLY A 143 18.64 2.36 12.90
N GLN A 144 18.87 2.92 14.09
CA GLN A 144 18.01 2.66 15.27
C GLN A 144 16.56 3.17 15.10
N LEU A 145 16.34 4.15 14.21
CA LEU A 145 15.01 4.63 13.80
C LEU A 145 14.18 3.51 13.13
N ASP A 146 14.86 2.53 12.52
CA ASP A 146 14.24 1.50 11.70
C ASP A 146 13.45 0.49 12.55
N VAL A 147 13.92 0.20 13.77
CA VAL A 147 13.38 -0.87 14.61
C VAL A 147 12.02 -0.50 15.21
N GLN A 148 11.81 0.77 15.57
CA GLN A 148 10.56 1.19 16.22
C GLN A 148 9.40 1.19 15.24
N LEU A 149 9.61 1.74 14.04
CA LEU A 149 8.59 1.70 12.98
C LEU A 149 8.28 0.26 12.58
N LEU A 150 9.31 -0.58 12.40
CA LEU A 150 9.14 -2.01 12.14
C LEU A 150 8.34 -2.70 13.24
N SER A 151 8.69 -2.46 14.51
CA SER A 151 8.01 -3.07 15.66
C SER A 151 6.53 -2.70 15.70
N VAL A 152 6.22 -1.43 15.44
CA VAL A 152 4.85 -0.93 15.46
C VAL A 152 4.02 -1.48 14.31
N LEU A 153 4.57 -1.52 13.09
CA LEU A 153 3.86 -2.07 11.94
C LEU A 153 3.72 -3.61 12.04
N ASP A 154 4.72 -4.31 12.57
CA ASP A 154 4.71 -5.77 12.68
C ASP A 154 3.87 -6.28 13.86
N SER A 155 4.25 -5.88 15.08
CA SER A 155 3.68 -6.42 16.32
C SER A 155 2.61 -5.53 16.93
N GLY A 156 2.58 -4.25 16.53
CA GLY A 156 1.73 -3.24 17.15
C GLY A 156 2.36 -2.60 18.38
N TRP A 157 3.53 -3.04 18.81
CA TRP A 157 4.17 -2.46 19.98
C TRP A 157 5.06 -1.28 19.63
N ALA A 158 4.79 -0.15 20.28
CA ALA A 158 5.63 1.02 20.30
C ALA A 158 6.46 1.02 21.58
N TYR A 159 7.79 0.95 21.43
CA TYR A 159 8.73 1.08 22.53
C TYR A 159 9.76 2.14 22.18
N LYS A 160 9.73 3.26 22.90
CA LYS A 160 10.72 4.34 22.74
C LYS A 160 11.24 4.75 24.10
N ARG A 161 12.56 4.60 24.31
CA ARG A 161 13.23 5.09 25.51
C ARG A 161 13.83 6.46 25.21
N LEU A 162 13.45 7.45 25.99
CA LEU A 162 13.86 8.85 25.87
C LEU A 162 14.58 9.27 27.15
N ALA A 163 15.30 10.39 27.09
CA ALA A 163 16.07 10.90 28.24
C ALA A 163 15.22 11.11 29.50
N HIS A 164 13.94 11.47 29.32
CA HIS A 164 13.01 11.82 30.40
C HIS A 164 11.94 10.75 30.67
N GLY A 165 12.03 9.56 30.06
CA GLY A 165 11.06 8.49 30.31
C GLY A 165 10.96 7.43 29.21
N LYS A 166 10.00 6.53 29.35
CA LYS A 166 9.70 5.47 28.39
C LYS A 166 8.30 5.68 27.82
N LEU A 167 8.17 5.64 26.50
CA LEU A 167 6.90 5.44 25.81
C LEU A 167 6.74 3.94 25.52
N GLU A 168 5.65 3.38 26.02
CA GLU A 168 5.30 1.97 25.87
C GLU A 168 3.79 1.84 25.69
N TYR A 169 3.36 1.40 24.51
CA TYR A 169 1.96 1.13 24.23
C TYR A 169 1.81 0.14 23.09
N GLN A 170 0.63 -0.48 23.02
CA GLN A 170 0.23 -1.32 21.90
C GLN A 170 -0.80 -0.57 21.05
N THR A 171 -0.65 -0.68 19.74
CA THR A 171 -1.52 -0.09 18.73
C THR A 171 -1.86 -1.12 17.66
N GLN A 172 -3.08 -1.04 17.15
CA GLN A 172 -3.60 -1.84 16.05
C GLN A 172 -3.88 -0.98 14.82
N PHE A 173 -3.29 0.22 14.72
CA PHE A 173 -3.52 1.07 13.55
C PHE A 173 -2.99 0.42 12.28
N THR A 174 -3.64 0.69 11.14
CA THR A 174 -3.20 0.27 9.82
C THR A 174 -2.70 1.47 9.00
N LEU A 175 -1.45 1.40 8.54
CA LEU A 175 -0.85 2.42 7.68
C LEU A 175 -1.24 2.26 6.20
N TRP A 176 -1.66 3.36 5.57
CA TRP A 176 -1.69 3.54 4.12
C TRP A 176 -0.76 4.69 3.72
N ALA A 177 0.31 4.40 3.00
CA ALA A 177 1.32 5.39 2.66
C ALA A 177 1.56 5.53 1.15
N GLY A 178 2.00 6.70 0.72
CA GLY A 178 2.53 6.96 -0.62
C GLY A 178 4.05 7.14 -0.60
N VAL A 179 4.73 6.67 -1.66
CA VAL A 179 6.16 6.92 -1.90
C VAL A 179 6.45 7.06 -3.39
N GLN A 180 7.59 7.67 -3.71
CA GLN A 180 8.06 7.82 -5.09
C GLN A 180 8.73 6.54 -5.60
N PRO A 181 8.81 6.29 -6.91
CA PRO A 181 9.50 5.12 -7.43
C PRO A 181 11.00 5.23 -7.16
N ALA A 182 11.55 4.21 -6.53
CA ALA A 182 12.99 4.02 -6.34
C ALA A 182 13.29 2.52 -6.31
N ARG A 183 14.58 2.17 -6.38
CA ARG A 183 15.00 0.82 -6.00
C ARG A 183 14.88 0.68 -4.49
N TYR A 184 14.01 -0.22 -4.06
CA TYR A 184 13.77 -0.51 -2.64
C TYR A 184 14.31 -1.88 -2.28
N ASP A 185 14.97 -1.97 -1.13
CA ASP A 185 15.34 -3.26 -0.58
C ASP A 185 14.13 -3.94 0.05
N LEU A 186 13.46 -4.79 -0.72
CA LEU A 186 12.34 -5.60 -0.23
C LEU A 186 12.77 -6.77 0.66
N THR A 187 14.08 -7.06 0.72
CA THR A 187 14.63 -8.07 1.62
C THR A 187 14.81 -7.52 3.04
N SER A 188 14.83 -6.19 3.21
CA SER A 188 14.72 -5.54 4.51
C SER A 188 13.44 -5.97 5.25
N GLY A 189 13.40 -5.83 6.58
CA GLY A 189 12.23 -6.20 7.37
C GLY A 189 10.93 -5.52 6.89
N LEU A 190 11.00 -4.28 6.41
CA LEU A 190 9.80 -3.49 6.15
C LEU A 190 9.12 -3.88 4.83
N GLY A 191 9.88 -4.06 3.75
CA GLY A 191 9.33 -4.37 2.42
C GLY A 191 8.56 -5.69 2.37
N ARG A 192 8.90 -6.64 3.23
CA ARG A 192 8.17 -7.93 3.37
C ARG A 192 6.75 -7.76 3.94
N ARG A 193 6.46 -6.65 4.62
CA ARG A 193 5.24 -6.44 5.42
C ARG A 193 4.24 -5.48 4.78
N LEU A 194 4.64 -4.75 3.74
CA LEU A 194 3.81 -3.76 3.05
C LEU A 194 3.20 -4.36 1.78
N CYS A 195 1.89 -4.29 1.59
CA CYS A 195 1.27 -4.58 0.31
C CYS A 195 1.56 -3.43 -0.65
N PHE A 196 2.24 -3.70 -1.75
CA PHE A 196 2.63 -2.66 -2.70
C PHE A 196 1.51 -2.40 -3.70
N LEU A 197 1.24 -1.12 -3.98
CA LEU A 197 0.43 -0.67 -5.10
C LEU A 197 1.35 0.07 -6.04
N LEU A 198 1.68 -0.51 -7.19
CA LEU A 198 2.66 0.07 -8.10
C LEU A 198 2.00 0.69 -9.31
N PHE A 199 2.32 1.96 -9.57
CA PHE A 199 2.01 2.63 -10.82
C PHE A 199 3.26 3.28 -11.41
N LEU A 200 3.72 2.74 -12.53
CA LEU A 200 4.80 3.28 -13.34
C LEU A 200 4.18 3.73 -14.65
N PRO A 201 3.68 4.98 -14.73
CA PRO A 201 2.95 5.46 -15.89
C PRO A 201 3.84 5.43 -17.13
N THR A 202 3.23 5.01 -18.23
CA THR A 202 3.75 5.27 -19.57
C THR A 202 3.17 6.59 -20.12
N PRO A 203 3.72 7.15 -21.22
CA PRO A 203 3.17 8.36 -21.83
C PRO A 203 1.68 8.22 -22.19
N LYS A 204 1.28 7.04 -22.65
CA LYS A 204 -0.12 6.73 -22.93
C LYS A 204 -0.98 6.75 -21.67
N GLU A 205 -0.52 6.11 -20.60
CA GLU A 205 -1.26 6.09 -19.32
C GLU A 205 -1.32 7.48 -18.67
N ALA A 206 -0.32 8.33 -18.91
CA ALA A 206 -0.34 9.73 -18.49
C ALA A 206 -1.42 10.53 -19.23
N ASP A 207 -1.59 10.31 -20.53
CA ASP A 207 -2.67 10.91 -21.33
C ASP A 207 -4.05 10.40 -20.89
N GLU A 208 -4.20 9.09 -20.67
CA GLU A 208 -5.45 8.51 -20.14
C GLU A 208 -5.83 9.09 -18.77
N LEU A 209 -4.83 9.29 -17.89
CA LEU A 209 -5.04 9.95 -16.61
C LEU A 209 -5.47 11.41 -16.77
N LEU A 210 -4.90 12.13 -17.75
CA LEU A 210 -5.30 13.51 -18.07
C LEU A 210 -6.77 13.57 -18.51
N VAL A 211 -7.20 12.64 -19.37
CA VAL A 211 -8.59 12.50 -19.81
C VAL A 211 -9.51 12.19 -18.63
N ALA A 212 -9.12 11.24 -17.77
CA ALA A 212 -9.90 10.91 -16.58
C ALA A 212 -10.03 12.11 -15.62
N TRP A 213 -8.93 12.82 -15.38
CA TRP A 213 -8.94 14.03 -14.56
C TRP A 213 -9.81 15.14 -15.15
N ALA A 214 -9.75 15.36 -16.47
CA ALA A 214 -10.59 16.34 -17.15
C ALA A 214 -12.08 15.97 -17.03
N GLY A 215 -12.43 14.69 -17.22
CA GLY A 215 -13.80 14.20 -17.08
C GLY A 215 -14.33 14.20 -15.66
N ALA A 216 -13.45 14.19 -14.65
CA ALA A 216 -13.85 14.28 -13.24
C ALA A 216 -14.30 15.70 -12.82
N ARG A 217 -13.99 16.73 -13.62
CA ARG A 217 -14.30 18.12 -13.29
C ARG A 217 -15.81 18.36 -13.25
N GLY A 218 -16.27 19.03 -12.19
CA GLY A 218 -17.68 19.39 -12.03
C GLY A 218 -18.59 18.24 -11.61
N ILE A 219 -18.07 17.00 -11.47
CA ILE A 219 -18.83 15.89 -10.90
C ILE A 219 -19.14 16.21 -9.44
N ARG A 220 -20.43 16.27 -9.12
CA ARG A 220 -20.92 16.44 -7.76
C ARG A 220 -21.12 15.08 -7.10
N PRO A 221 -20.85 14.94 -5.79
CA PRO A 221 -21.12 13.71 -5.08
C PRO A 221 -22.62 13.42 -5.07
N ASN A 222 -22.99 12.18 -5.38
CA ASN A 222 -24.35 11.70 -5.18
C ASN A 222 -24.52 11.32 -3.69
N VAL A 223 -25.25 12.15 -2.95
CA VAL A 223 -25.41 12.00 -1.49
C VAL A 223 -26.17 10.72 -1.13
N GLU A 224 -27.18 10.35 -1.91
CA GLU A 224 -27.95 9.13 -1.64
C GLU A 224 -27.10 7.87 -1.88
N GLN A 225 -26.31 7.88 -2.96
CA GLN A 225 -25.43 6.77 -3.30
C GLN A 225 -24.32 6.58 -2.25
N ILE A 226 -23.70 7.67 -1.78
CA ILE A 226 -22.63 7.58 -0.76
C ILE A 226 -23.20 7.16 0.61
N GLU A 227 -24.41 7.58 0.96
CA GLU A 227 -25.08 7.14 2.19
C GLU A 227 -25.47 5.67 2.15
N GLU A 228 -25.95 5.18 1.00
CA GLU A 228 -26.18 3.75 0.74
C GLU A 228 -24.88 2.96 0.87
N LEU A 229 -23.78 3.45 0.27
CA LEU A 229 -22.47 2.82 0.40
C LEU A 229 -22.04 2.72 1.88
N TRP A 230 -22.20 3.79 2.65
CA TRP A 230 -21.86 3.76 4.08
C TRP A 230 -22.75 2.81 4.89
N ARG A 231 -24.04 2.65 4.54
CA ARG A 231 -24.90 1.63 5.15
C ARG A 231 -24.39 0.23 4.86
N LYS A 232 -24.02 -0.08 3.61
CA LYS A 232 -23.40 -1.35 3.22
C LYS A 232 -22.08 -1.61 3.95
N LEU A 233 -21.21 -0.60 4.05
CA LEU A 233 -19.94 -0.74 4.78
C LEU A 233 -20.14 -1.00 6.28
N LYS A 234 -21.13 -0.34 6.90
CA LYS A 234 -21.49 -0.60 8.31
C LYS A 234 -22.02 -2.01 8.51
N GLN A 235 -22.83 -2.51 7.58
CA GLN A 235 -23.33 -3.89 7.60
C GLN A 235 -22.16 -4.88 7.51
N VAL A 236 -21.28 -4.75 6.50
CA VAL A 236 -20.11 -5.63 6.36
C VAL A 236 -19.21 -5.58 7.60
N LYS A 237 -19.04 -4.40 8.21
CA LYS A 237 -18.31 -4.28 9.48
C LYS A 237 -18.93 -5.14 10.59
N GLN A 238 -20.26 -5.14 10.73
CA GLN A 238 -20.97 -5.96 11.73
C GLN A 238 -20.83 -7.46 11.41
N GLU A 239 -20.91 -7.83 10.13
CA GLU A 239 -20.76 -9.21 9.70
C GLU A 239 -19.33 -9.73 9.95
N ILE A 240 -18.29 -8.92 9.68
CA ILE A 240 -16.90 -9.24 10.02
C ILE A 240 -16.71 -9.45 11.54
N GLN A 241 -17.43 -8.68 12.37
CA GLN A 241 -17.42 -8.84 13.83
C GLN A 241 -18.16 -10.10 14.31
N SER A 242 -18.89 -10.79 13.43
CA SER A 242 -19.58 -12.04 13.72
C SER A 242 -18.78 -13.30 13.34
N VAL A 243 -17.61 -13.12 12.71
CA VAL A 243 -16.72 -14.23 12.35
C VAL A 243 -16.24 -14.92 13.64
N GLU A 244 -16.28 -16.25 13.64
CA GLU A 244 -15.94 -17.12 14.77
C GLU A 244 -14.80 -18.10 14.40
N THR A 245 -14.61 -18.39 13.11
CA THR A 245 -13.61 -19.38 12.65
C THR A 245 -13.03 -19.00 11.30
N ILE A 246 -11.70 -19.11 11.16
CA ILE A 246 -10.96 -18.98 9.90
C ILE A 246 -10.29 -20.31 9.59
N GLU A 247 -10.44 -20.78 8.36
CA GLU A 247 -9.77 -21.99 7.87
C GLU A 247 -9.09 -21.71 6.54
N PHE A 248 -7.82 -22.08 6.44
CA PHE A 248 -7.03 -21.94 5.23
C PHE A 248 -7.06 -23.23 4.42
N ASP A 249 -7.26 -23.10 3.11
CA ASP A 249 -7.20 -24.22 2.20
C ASP A 249 -5.76 -24.80 2.17
N PRO A 250 -5.57 -26.10 2.46
CA PRO A 250 -4.26 -26.74 2.37
C PRO A 250 -3.60 -26.61 0.99
N GLY A 251 -4.38 -26.44 -0.07
CA GLY A 251 -3.92 -26.21 -1.45
C GLY A 251 -3.18 -24.89 -1.66
N LEU A 252 -3.34 -23.90 -0.76
CA LEU A 252 -2.63 -22.62 -0.84
C LEU A 252 -1.11 -22.79 -0.89
N LEU A 253 -0.56 -23.79 -0.18
CA LEU A 253 0.87 -24.04 -0.20
C LEU A 253 1.38 -24.41 -1.61
N GLN A 254 0.60 -25.17 -2.38
CA GLN A 254 0.96 -25.53 -3.75
C GLN A 254 0.89 -24.31 -4.67
N GLU A 255 -0.11 -23.45 -4.50
CA GLU A 255 -0.23 -22.20 -5.23
C GLU A 255 0.92 -21.22 -4.89
N TYR A 256 1.34 -21.14 -3.63
CA TYR A 256 2.49 -20.32 -3.25
C TYR A 256 3.79 -20.82 -3.89
N ARG A 257 3.98 -22.15 -3.95
CA ARG A 257 5.13 -22.75 -4.65
C ARG A 257 5.09 -22.48 -6.15
N SER A 258 3.92 -22.61 -6.79
CA SER A 258 3.78 -22.36 -8.23
C SER A 258 4.09 -20.90 -8.59
N LEU A 259 3.74 -19.98 -7.70
CA LEU A 259 4.03 -18.55 -7.83
C LEU A 259 5.44 -18.17 -7.41
N GLY A 260 6.25 -19.08 -6.86
CA GLY A 260 7.58 -18.76 -6.34
C GLY A 260 7.53 -17.76 -5.18
N ILE A 261 6.48 -17.84 -4.35
CA ILE A 261 6.33 -17.03 -3.13
C ILE A 261 7.26 -17.60 -2.05
N PHE A 262 8.07 -16.72 -1.45
CA PHE A 262 8.94 -17.13 -0.35
C PHE A 262 8.17 -17.21 0.98
N PRO A 263 8.59 -18.04 1.96
CA PRO A 263 7.87 -18.22 3.21
C PRO A 263 7.59 -16.93 3.99
N TYR A 264 8.50 -15.95 3.92
CA TYR A 264 8.33 -14.67 4.62
C TYR A 264 7.27 -13.77 4.00
N GLU A 265 6.82 -14.05 2.77
CA GLU A 265 5.75 -13.30 2.09
C GLU A 265 4.39 -13.99 2.22
N GLY A 266 4.36 -15.28 2.59
CA GLY A 266 3.13 -16.08 2.69
C GLY A 266 2.05 -15.39 3.53
N SER A 267 2.43 -14.88 4.71
CA SER A 267 1.50 -14.18 5.61
C SER A 267 0.91 -12.90 5.02
N LEU A 268 1.61 -12.24 4.09
CA LEU A 268 1.05 -11.09 3.37
C LEU A 268 -0.06 -11.54 2.43
N TYR A 269 0.18 -12.59 1.64
CA TYR A 269 -0.80 -13.11 0.70
C TYR A 269 -1.99 -13.74 1.42
N ASP A 270 -1.77 -14.41 2.55
CA ASP A 270 -2.82 -14.89 3.44
C ASP A 270 -3.77 -13.76 3.84
N ARG A 271 -3.24 -12.59 4.21
CA ARG A 271 -4.05 -11.39 4.54
C ARG A 271 -4.79 -10.85 3.33
N ILE A 272 -4.19 -10.84 2.14
CA ILE A 272 -4.87 -10.40 0.91
C ILE A 272 -6.07 -11.31 0.61
N ILE A 273 -5.85 -12.62 0.66
CA ILE A 273 -6.88 -13.63 0.35
C ILE A 273 -7.99 -13.62 1.39
N LEU A 274 -7.62 -13.59 2.69
CA LEU A 274 -8.58 -13.48 3.79
C LEU A 274 -9.40 -12.20 3.68
N GLY A 275 -8.76 -11.06 3.40
CA GLY A 275 -9.46 -9.78 3.27
C GLY A 275 -10.43 -9.76 2.10
N TYR A 276 -10.09 -10.41 0.99
CA TYR A 276 -11.01 -10.59 -0.12
C TYR A 276 -12.24 -11.41 0.28
N HIS A 277 -12.07 -12.54 0.97
CA HIS A 277 -13.19 -13.37 1.41
C HIS A 277 -14.07 -12.68 2.46
N LEU A 278 -13.47 -11.91 3.36
CA LEU A 278 -14.19 -11.06 4.33
C LEU A 278 -15.05 -9.98 3.66
N LEU A 279 -14.65 -9.45 2.50
CA LEU A 279 -15.47 -8.50 1.75
C LEU A 279 -16.62 -9.15 0.99
N ARG A 280 -16.46 -10.43 0.61
CA ARG A 280 -17.41 -11.13 -0.24
C ARG A 280 -18.51 -11.80 0.54
N ASN A 281 -18.16 -12.53 1.59
CA ASN A 281 -19.10 -13.27 2.39
C ASN A 281 -18.55 -13.46 3.81
N PRO A 282 -18.57 -12.41 4.65
CA PRO A 282 -18.21 -12.53 6.06
C PRO A 282 -19.27 -13.33 6.82
N GLY A 283 -19.16 -14.66 6.76
CA GLY A 283 -19.95 -15.58 7.57
C GLY A 283 -19.28 -15.88 8.91
N LYS A 284 -19.97 -16.64 9.78
CA LYS A 284 -19.37 -17.15 11.03
C LYS A 284 -18.09 -17.96 10.79
N ARG A 285 -18.03 -18.70 9.68
CA ARG A 285 -16.86 -19.44 9.22
C ARG A 285 -16.41 -18.88 7.89
N VAL A 286 -15.14 -18.50 7.79
CA VAL A 286 -14.52 -18.02 6.56
C VAL A 286 -13.50 -19.05 6.09
N TYR A 287 -13.71 -19.55 4.87
CA TYR A 287 -12.79 -20.47 4.20
C TYR A 287 -11.92 -19.68 3.22
N VAL A 288 -10.60 -19.71 3.44
CA VAL A 288 -9.61 -18.90 2.71
C VAL A 288 -8.99 -19.76 1.61
N THR A 289 -9.34 -19.46 0.36
CA THR A 289 -8.89 -20.19 -0.85
C THR A 289 -8.54 -19.24 -2.01
N LEU A 290 -7.77 -19.74 -2.99
CA LEU A 290 -7.42 -19.08 -4.25
C LEU A 290 -8.26 -19.55 -5.46
N ASP A 291 -9.34 -20.31 -5.24
CA ASP A 291 -10.19 -20.83 -6.33
C ASP A 291 -10.91 -19.72 -7.11
N ASP A 292 -11.16 -18.57 -6.49
CA ASP A 292 -11.79 -17.45 -7.15
C ASP A 292 -10.82 -16.68 -8.07
N LYS A 293 -11.25 -16.44 -9.31
CA LYS A 293 -10.42 -15.78 -10.33
C LYS A 293 -10.00 -14.36 -9.95
N GLU A 294 -10.84 -13.62 -9.23
CA GLU A 294 -10.54 -12.25 -8.82
C GLU A 294 -9.48 -12.21 -7.74
N VAL A 295 -9.57 -13.06 -6.71
CA VAL A 295 -8.52 -13.11 -5.68
C VAL A 295 -7.20 -13.60 -6.25
N LYS A 296 -7.25 -14.58 -7.17
CA LYS A 296 -6.06 -15.04 -7.91
C LYS A 296 -5.43 -13.92 -8.72
N ARG A 297 -6.24 -13.13 -9.44
CA ARG A 297 -5.78 -11.93 -10.18
C ARG A 297 -5.13 -10.91 -9.26
N LEU A 298 -5.69 -10.66 -8.08
CA LEU A 298 -5.14 -9.70 -7.10
C LEU A 298 -3.80 -10.18 -6.53
N VAL A 299 -3.68 -11.45 -6.17
CA VAL A 299 -2.41 -12.03 -5.67
C VAL A 299 -1.34 -12.01 -6.75
N HIS A 300 -1.65 -12.45 -7.98
CA HIS A 300 -0.69 -12.44 -9.08
C HIS A 300 -0.19 -11.03 -9.40
N ARG A 301 -1.07 -10.03 -9.33
CA ARG A 301 -0.70 -8.63 -9.55
C ARG A 301 0.23 -8.11 -8.45
N GLU A 302 -0.04 -8.42 -7.19
CA GLU A 302 0.82 -7.99 -6.07
C GLU A 302 2.21 -8.65 -6.15
N VAL A 303 2.27 -9.96 -6.46
CA VAL A 303 3.52 -10.68 -6.77
C VAL A 303 4.28 -9.98 -7.89
N ALA A 304 3.60 -9.60 -8.98
CA ALA A 304 4.23 -8.93 -10.10
C ALA A 304 4.77 -7.54 -9.71
N TRP A 305 4.00 -6.75 -8.95
CA TRP A 305 4.43 -5.44 -8.46
C TRP A 305 5.66 -5.54 -7.54
N ARG A 306 5.68 -6.50 -6.61
CA ARG A 306 6.85 -6.77 -5.76
C ARG A 306 8.09 -7.07 -6.56
N ARG A 307 7.98 -7.95 -7.55
CA ARG A 307 9.11 -8.29 -8.43
C ARG A 307 9.65 -7.06 -9.17
N GLN A 308 8.76 -6.19 -9.67
CA GLN A 308 9.14 -4.96 -10.36
C GLN A 308 9.88 -3.99 -9.43
N ILE A 309 9.40 -3.84 -8.19
CA ILE A 309 10.04 -2.99 -7.19
C ILE A 309 11.43 -3.52 -6.80
N SER A 310 11.56 -4.85 -6.59
CA SER A 310 12.84 -5.49 -6.26
C SER A 310 13.91 -5.32 -7.35
N VAL A 311 13.52 -5.41 -8.63
CA VAL A 311 14.44 -5.18 -9.76
C VAL A 311 14.90 -3.73 -9.80
N GLY A 312 14.00 -2.81 -9.46
CA GLY A 312 14.20 -1.36 -9.53
C GLY A 312 13.12 -0.75 -10.40
N SER A 313 12.19 -0.02 -9.78
CA SER A 313 11.05 0.58 -10.48
C SER A 313 11.47 1.51 -11.63
N GLU A 314 12.61 2.18 -11.48
CA GLU A 314 13.19 3.07 -12.49
C GLU A 314 13.64 2.31 -13.74
N TYR A 315 14.32 1.16 -13.58
CA TYR A 315 14.68 0.30 -14.71
C TYR A 315 13.42 -0.18 -15.41
N LYS A 316 12.41 -0.58 -14.63
CA LYS A 316 11.18 -1.10 -15.21
C LYS A 316 10.38 -0.05 -15.97
N GLN A 317 10.37 1.20 -15.49
CA GLN A 317 9.74 2.32 -16.18
C GLN A 317 10.40 2.56 -17.55
N VAL A 318 11.74 2.58 -17.61
CA VAL A 318 12.48 2.69 -18.88
C VAL A 318 12.16 1.52 -19.82
N MET A 319 12.13 0.29 -19.29
CA MET A 319 11.77 -0.88 -20.09
C MET A 319 10.34 -0.82 -20.64
N GLN A 320 9.37 -0.34 -19.86
CA GLN A 320 7.99 -0.19 -20.32
C GLN A 320 7.86 0.82 -21.45
N ILE A 321 8.54 1.97 -21.34
CA ILE A 321 8.60 2.97 -22.41
C ILE A 321 9.22 2.37 -23.67
N LEU A 322 10.33 1.64 -23.54
CA LEU A 322 10.96 0.97 -24.69
C LEU A 322 10.04 -0.08 -25.33
N VAL A 323 9.31 -0.87 -24.54
CA VAL A 323 8.33 -1.85 -25.06
C VAL A 323 7.22 -1.15 -25.86
N GLU A 324 6.70 -0.03 -25.38
CA GLU A 324 5.69 0.76 -26.12
C GLU A 324 6.24 1.36 -27.42
N LEU A 325 7.53 1.69 -27.45
CA LEU A 325 8.23 2.19 -28.63
C LEU A 325 8.71 1.06 -29.58
N GLY A 326 8.31 -0.19 -29.34
CA GLY A 326 8.65 -1.33 -30.21
C GLY A 326 9.96 -2.02 -29.87
N GLY A 327 10.49 -1.81 -28.66
CA GLY A 327 11.71 -2.45 -28.14
C GLY A 327 13.01 -1.67 -28.40
N LYS A 328 12.97 -0.62 -29.23
CA LYS A 328 14.12 0.21 -29.59
C LYS A 328 13.71 1.68 -29.73
N ALA A 329 14.50 2.61 -29.21
CA ALA A 329 14.25 4.03 -29.35
C ALA A 329 15.54 4.86 -29.34
N SER A 330 15.52 6.05 -29.95
CA SER A 330 16.63 6.99 -29.81
C SER A 330 16.75 7.48 -28.36
N ARG A 331 17.98 7.75 -27.92
CA ARG A 331 18.24 8.25 -26.55
C ARG A 331 17.51 9.56 -26.27
N SER A 332 17.36 10.43 -27.27
CA SER A 332 16.63 11.70 -27.16
C SER A 332 15.14 11.48 -26.92
N VAL A 333 14.51 10.58 -27.68
CA VAL A 333 13.08 10.24 -27.49
C VAL A 333 12.87 9.61 -26.12
N LEU A 334 13.74 8.68 -25.72
CA LEU A 334 13.63 8.03 -24.42
C LEU A 334 13.81 9.03 -23.26
N MET A 335 14.74 9.97 -23.40
CA MET A 335 14.96 11.06 -22.44
C MET A 335 13.73 11.95 -22.32
N GLN A 336 13.15 12.38 -23.45
CA GLN A 336 11.96 13.24 -23.46
C GLN A 336 10.78 12.56 -22.74
N ASN A 337 10.55 11.27 -23.01
CA ASN A 337 9.51 10.49 -22.33
C ASN A 337 9.78 10.37 -20.83
N CYS A 338 11.01 10.11 -20.40
CA CYS A 338 11.33 10.05 -18.96
C CYS A 338 11.15 11.41 -18.28
N MET A 339 11.55 12.51 -18.95
CA MET A 339 11.38 13.87 -18.43
C MET A 339 9.90 14.26 -18.28
N MET A 340 9.03 13.85 -19.22
CA MET A 340 7.58 14.02 -19.10
C MET A 340 7.00 13.32 -17.84
N LEU A 341 7.69 12.29 -17.36
CA LEU A 341 7.31 11.53 -16.16
C LEU A 341 8.00 12.06 -14.89
N GLY A 342 8.61 13.25 -14.96
CA GLY A 342 9.20 13.96 -13.84
C GLY A 342 10.65 13.59 -13.51
N TRP A 343 11.37 12.95 -14.43
CA TRP A 343 12.79 12.65 -14.24
C TRP A 343 13.66 13.84 -14.63
N ASP A 344 14.72 14.09 -13.85
CA ASP A 344 15.82 14.95 -14.28
C ASP A 344 16.81 14.20 -15.19
N ILE A 345 17.66 14.98 -15.87
CA ILE A 345 18.64 14.46 -16.84
C ILE A 345 19.70 13.59 -16.16
N GLU A 346 20.13 13.97 -14.96
CA GLU A 346 21.18 13.27 -14.23
C GLU A 346 20.73 11.85 -13.86
N LYS A 347 19.53 11.74 -13.30
CA LYS A 347 18.84 10.49 -12.99
C LYS A 347 18.69 9.62 -14.24
N PHE A 348 18.21 10.19 -15.35
CA PHE A 348 18.06 9.44 -16.61
C PHE A 348 19.38 8.84 -17.08
N VAL A 349 20.45 9.63 -17.09
CA VAL A 349 21.79 9.17 -17.50
C VAL A 349 22.29 8.07 -16.56
N GLN A 350 22.19 8.28 -15.24
CA GLN A 350 22.63 7.31 -14.24
C GLN A 350 21.92 5.96 -14.37
N VAL A 351 20.59 6.00 -14.55
CA VAL A 351 19.76 4.80 -14.72
C VAL A 351 20.15 4.07 -16.00
N LEU A 352 20.23 4.76 -17.14
CA LEU A 352 20.60 4.13 -18.41
C LEU A 352 22.00 3.51 -18.41
N THR A 353 23.00 4.22 -17.87
CA THR A 353 24.36 3.68 -17.73
C THR A 353 24.35 2.41 -16.88
N THR A 354 23.56 2.37 -15.81
CA THR A 354 23.42 1.19 -14.96
C THR A 354 22.72 0.05 -15.71
N MET A 355 21.64 0.33 -16.43
CA MET A 355 20.93 -0.68 -17.23
C MET A 355 21.82 -1.30 -18.30
N GLN A 356 22.68 -0.51 -18.96
CA GLN A 356 23.65 -1.02 -19.92
C GLN A 356 24.67 -1.96 -19.25
N ARG A 357 25.21 -1.57 -18.09
CA ARG A 357 26.15 -2.41 -17.31
C ARG A 357 25.52 -3.73 -16.87
N LEU A 358 24.24 -3.70 -16.51
CA LEU A 358 23.46 -4.88 -16.14
C LEU A 358 22.97 -5.70 -17.35
N LYS A 359 23.30 -5.28 -18.58
CA LYS A 359 22.86 -5.91 -19.85
C LYS A 359 21.33 -5.99 -19.97
N LEU A 360 20.62 -5.02 -19.42
CA LEU A 360 19.17 -4.87 -19.60
C LEU A 360 18.85 -4.14 -20.91
N VAL A 361 19.79 -3.31 -21.37
CA VAL A 361 19.71 -2.58 -22.64
C VAL A 361 21.07 -2.62 -23.34
N ARG A 362 21.05 -2.52 -24.67
CA ARG A 362 22.23 -2.32 -25.51
C ARG A 362 22.17 -0.92 -26.13
N PHE A 363 23.33 -0.30 -26.26
CA PHE A 363 23.48 0.94 -27.01
C PHE A 363 24.01 0.61 -28.40
N ASP A 364 23.29 1.06 -29.41
CA ASP A 364 23.68 0.99 -30.81
C ASP A 364 23.65 2.41 -31.38
N ASN A 365 24.82 3.03 -31.52
CA ASN A 365 24.97 4.44 -31.88
C ASN A 365 24.16 5.40 -30.97
N GLN A 366 23.13 6.05 -31.50
CA GLN A 366 22.23 6.96 -30.75
C GLN A 366 20.98 6.26 -30.22
N GLU A 367 20.85 4.95 -30.40
CA GLU A 367 19.68 4.16 -30.05
C GLU A 367 19.94 3.27 -28.82
N VAL A 368 18.87 3.08 -28.06
CA VAL A 368 18.79 2.20 -26.91
C VAL A 368 17.81 1.09 -27.25
N GLU A 369 18.26 -0.15 -27.13
CA GLU A 369 17.48 -1.35 -27.45
C GLU A 369 17.39 -2.26 -26.24
N LEU A 370 16.22 -2.87 -26.01
CA LEU A 370 16.07 -3.91 -24.99
C LEU A 370 16.82 -5.17 -25.40
N VAL A 371 17.55 -5.76 -24.45
CA VAL A 371 18.33 -7.00 -24.66
C VAL A 371 17.45 -8.23 -24.51
#